data_AF-A0A3N5GKG6-F1
#
_entry.id   AF-A0A3N5GKG6-F1
#
_cell.length_a   1.000
_cell.length_b   1.000
_cell.length_c   1.000
_cell.angle_alpha   90.00
_cell.angle_beta   90.00
_cell.angle_gamma   90.00
#
_symmetry.space_group_name_H-M   'P 1'
#
loop_
_entity.id
_entity.type
_entity.pdbx_description
1 polymer ?
#
loop_
_entity_poly.entity_id
_entity_poly.type
_entity_poly.pdbx_seq_one_letter_code
_entity_poly.pdbx_strand_id
1 'polypeptide(L)'
;MQPKPPQDPNPHRGRRSALHAGIALAAAAFGWPLQATAQLVRPFPDSARLGRLQIHVFPEATLNDEPVRLAAGARIYDQRNLIVTPASLSGTFDVIVERDGAGHIGRAWILTPDEMKAAQARERDRASGRPGDRGR
;
A
#
# COMPACT_ATOMS: atom_id res chain seq x y z
N MET A 1 -85.67 24.78 43.34
CA MET A 1 -84.87 24.12 42.29
C MET A 1 -85.51 24.45 40.95
N GLN A 2 -84.88 25.35 40.19
CA GLN A 2 -85.33 25.85 38.88
C GLN A 2 -84.27 25.50 37.80
N PRO A 3 -84.63 25.52 36.50
CA PRO A 3 -84.18 24.52 35.53
C PRO A 3 -83.25 25.05 34.40
N LYS A 4 -82.79 24.07 33.60
CA LYS A 4 -82.56 24.07 32.14
C LYS A 4 -81.14 24.38 31.59
N PRO A 5 -80.60 23.51 30.69
CA PRO A 5 -79.24 23.55 30.14
C PRO A 5 -79.17 24.23 28.76
N PRO A 6 -78.00 24.22 28.10
CA PRO A 6 -77.99 23.97 26.66
C PRO A 6 -77.04 22.82 26.28
N GLN A 7 -77.60 21.88 25.54
CA GLN A 7 -76.89 20.85 24.78
C GLN A 7 -76.19 21.48 23.58
N ASP A 8 -75.16 20.80 23.05
CA ASP A 8 -75.00 20.51 21.61
C ASP A 8 -73.73 19.63 21.41
N PRO A 9 -73.54 18.95 20.25
CA PRO A 9 -74.15 17.65 20.00
C PRO A 9 -73.09 16.56 19.72
N ASN A 10 -73.48 15.30 19.91
CA ASN A 10 -72.78 14.16 19.34
C ASN A 10 -73.00 14.16 17.81
N PRO A 11 -71.97 13.87 17.01
CA PRO A 11 -72.14 12.70 16.16
C PRO A 11 -70.86 11.86 15.99
N HIS A 12 -71.01 10.63 16.45
CA HIS A 12 -70.92 9.40 15.66
C HIS A 12 -69.59 9.01 15.01
N ARG A 13 -69.38 7.69 15.10
CA ARG A 13 -68.50 6.87 14.24
C ARG A 13 -67.02 7.22 14.43
N GLY A 14 -66.31 6.54 15.30
CA GLY A 14 -66.25 5.09 15.38
C GLY A 14 -65.07 4.58 14.58
N ARG A 15 -64.77 3.30 14.81
CA ARG A 15 -63.81 2.49 14.06
C ARG A 15 -62.36 2.91 14.36
N ARG A 16 -61.68 2.12 15.18
CA ARG A 16 -60.99 0.86 14.83
C ARG A 16 -59.51 1.18 14.81
N SER A 17 -58.83 0.52 15.74
CA SER A 17 -57.48 -0.04 15.65
C SER A 17 -56.44 0.63 14.75
N ALA A 18 -55.34 0.97 15.43
CA ALA A 18 -53.96 0.77 15.02
C ALA A 18 -53.50 1.52 13.77
N LEU A 19 -52.41 2.27 13.92
CA LEU A 19 -51.21 2.10 13.10
C LEU A 19 -50.06 2.85 13.78
N HIS A 20 -48.99 2.12 14.01
CA HIS A 20 -47.72 2.61 14.54
C HIS A 20 -47.17 3.74 13.65
N ALA A 21 -46.81 4.87 14.27
CA ALA A 21 -46.09 5.97 13.62
C ALA A 21 -45.11 6.55 14.64
N GLY A 22 -43.82 6.68 14.39
CA GLY A 22 -42.98 6.24 13.28
C GLY A 22 -41.54 6.40 13.75
N ILE A 23 -40.76 5.33 13.70
CA ILE A 23 -39.31 5.40 13.93
C ILE A 23 -38.67 5.64 12.57
N ALA A 24 -38.38 6.90 12.24
CA ALA A 24 -37.50 7.21 11.12
C ALA A 24 -36.06 7.23 11.65
N LEU A 25 -35.40 6.07 11.59
CA LEU A 25 -33.96 5.95 11.80
C LEU A 25 -33.25 6.80 10.74
N ALA A 26 -32.64 7.91 11.16
CA ALA A 26 -31.80 8.72 10.31
C ALA A 26 -30.61 7.89 9.81
N ALA A 27 -30.42 7.88 8.49
CA ALA A 27 -29.38 7.15 7.78
C ALA A 27 -27.98 7.60 8.22
N ALA A 28 -27.32 6.78 9.05
CA ALA A 28 -25.88 6.84 9.28
C ALA A 28 -25.20 5.77 8.40
N ALA A 29 -25.24 5.97 7.09
CA ALA A 29 -24.40 5.26 6.14
C ALA A 29 -23.55 6.32 5.42
N PHE A 30 -22.29 5.99 5.11
CA PHE A 30 -21.25 6.84 4.49
C PHE A 30 -20.31 7.54 5.46
N GLY A 31 -19.37 6.75 5.98
CA GLY A 31 -18.15 7.26 6.57
C GLY A 31 -17.17 6.15 6.89
N TRP A 32 -16.99 5.17 6.00
CA TRP A 32 -15.86 4.25 6.16
C TRP A 32 -14.61 4.96 5.63
N PRO A 33 -13.64 5.36 6.48
CA PRO A 33 -12.38 5.84 5.95
C PRO A 33 -11.75 4.69 5.17
N LEU A 34 -11.53 4.90 3.88
CA LEU A 34 -10.62 4.04 3.11
C LEU A 34 -9.25 4.21 3.75
N GLN A 35 -8.85 3.26 4.58
CA GLN A 35 -7.50 3.25 5.13
C GLN A 35 -6.56 3.02 3.95
N ALA A 36 -5.90 4.09 3.50
CA ALA A 36 -4.78 3.97 2.59
C ALA A 36 -3.71 3.13 3.30
N THR A 37 -3.52 1.89 2.85
CA THR A 37 -2.43 1.06 3.34
C THR A 37 -1.14 1.72 2.88
N ALA A 38 -0.45 2.43 3.78
CA ALA A 38 0.92 2.81 3.54
C ALA A 38 1.69 1.52 3.19
N GLN A 39 2.20 1.44 1.96
CA GLN A 39 2.88 0.24 1.49
C GLN A 39 4.17 0.14 2.30
N LEU A 40 4.17 -0.76 3.29
CA LEU A 40 5.27 -0.93 4.23
C LEU A 40 6.55 -1.15 3.41
N VAL A 41 7.58 -0.33 3.63
CA VAL A 41 8.89 -0.52 3.01
C VAL A 41 9.38 -1.91 3.39
N ARG A 42 9.53 -2.79 2.40
CA ARG A 42 9.96 -4.16 2.67
C ARG A 42 11.39 -4.16 3.22
N PRO A 43 11.72 -5.05 4.16
CA PRO A 43 13.08 -5.14 4.68
C PRO A 43 14.03 -5.59 3.57
N PHE A 44 15.15 -4.89 3.43
CA PHE A 44 16.21 -5.22 2.47
C PHE A 44 17.45 -5.70 3.22
N PRO A 45 18.20 -6.68 2.69
CA PRO A 45 19.48 -7.09 3.25
C PRO A 45 20.47 -5.92 3.37
N ASP A 46 21.40 -6.02 4.33
CA ASP A 46 22.44 -5.00 4.56
C ASP A 46 23.51 -4.98 3.47
N SER A 47 23.76 -6.14 2.86
CA SER A 47 24.63 -6.30 1.68
C SER A 47 24.05 -5.64 0.44
N ALA A 48 22.74 -5.40 0.41
CA ALA A 48 22.08 -4.87 -0.77
C ALA A 48 22.37 -3.37 -0.95
N ARG A 49 22.51 -2.96 -2.21
CA ARG A 49 22.92 -1.60 -2.62
C ARG A 49 21.92 -0.99 -3.59
N LEU A 50 21.66 0.30 -3.45
CA LEU A 50 20.85 1.07 -4.40
C LEU A 50 21.59 1.21 -5.74
N GLY A 51 20.86 1.13 -6.84
CA GLY A 51 21.37 1.44 -8.18
C GLY A 51 20.28 1.51 -9.24
N ARG A 52 20.67 1.90 -10.46
CA ARG A 52 19.83 1.89 -11.66
C ARG A 52 20.17 0.69 -12.51
N LEU A 53 19.23 -0.23 -12.67
CA LEU A 53 19.39 -1.45 -13.45
C LEU A 53 18.70 -1.33 -14.79
N GLN A 54 19.41 -1.63 -15.86
CA GLN A 54 18.84 -1.83 -17.19
C GLN A 54 19.22 -3.22 -17.68
N ILE A 55 18.21 -3.99 -18.08
CA ILE A 55 18.40 -5.35 -18.57
C ILE A 55 18.45 -5.29 -20.09
N HIS A 56 19.48 -5.88 -20.69
CA HIS A 56 19.63 -5.93 -22.14
C HIS A 56 19.13 -7.27 -22.66
N VAL A 57 19.98 -8.29 -22.57
CA VAL A 57 19.66 -9.68 -22.90
C VAL A 57 20.11 -10.54 -21.75
N PHE A 58 19.21 -11.28 -21.10
CA PHE A 58 19.60 -12.11 -19.97
C PHE A 58 20.74 -13.07 -20.37
N PRO A 59 21.84 -13.15 -19.59
CA PRO A 59 22.06 -12.59 -18.26
C PRO A 59 22.77 -11.21 -18.22
N GLU A 60 22.99 -10.55 -19.34
CA GLU A 60 23.65 -9.25 -19.46
C GLU A 60 22.74 -8.08 -19.07
N ALA A 61 23.28 -7.19 -18.24
CA ALA A 61 22.61 -5.98 -17.77
C ALA A 61 23.64 -4.88 -17.51
N THR A 62 23.17 -3.67 -17.25
CA THR A 62 23.97 -2.55 -16.76
C THR A 62 23.42 -2.09 -15.41
N LEU A 63 24.32 -1.84 -14.46
CA LEU A 63 24.00 -1.29 -13.14
C LEU A 63 24.79 0.01 -12.98
N ASN A 64 24.08 1.14 -12.83
CA ASN A 64 24.70 2.47 -12.79
C ASN A 64 25.63 2.71 -13.99
N ASP A 65 25.19 2.33 -15.19
CA ASP A 65 25.94 2.45 -16.45
C ASP A 65 27.20 1.55 -16.54
N GLU A 66 27.45 0.68 -15.55
CA GLU A 66 28.51 -0.33 -15.57
C GLU A 66 27.98 -1.71 -16.01
N PRO A 67 28.66 -2.42 -16.93
CA PRO A 67 28.24 -3.75 -17.35
C PRO A 67 28.32 -4.76 -16.20
N VAL A 68 27.22 -5.48 -15.97
CA VAL A 68 27.09 -6.50 -14.93
C VAL A 68 26.36 -7.73 -15.48
N ARG A 69 26.44 -8.84 -14.74
CA ARG A 69 25.69 -10.06 -15.06
C ARG A 69 24.72 -10.42 -13.95
N LEU A 70 23.54 -10.87 -14.35
CA LEU A 70 22.56 -11.55 -13.52
C LEU A 70 23.02 -13.00 -13.29
N ALA A 71 22.85 -13.50 -12.07
CA ALA A 71 23.10 -14.92 -11.77
C ALA A 71 22.11 -15.81 -12.54
N ALA A 72 22.48 -17.07 -12.79
CA ALA A 72 21.59 -18.03 -13.48
C ALA A 72 20.25 -18.23 -12.77
N GLY A 73 20.22 -18.10 -11.44
CA GLY A 73 19.03 -18.13 -10.59
C GLY A 73 18.55 -16.76 -10.12
N ALA A 74 18.92 -15.68 -10.81
CA ALA A 74 18.58 -14.32 -10.38
C ALA A 74 17.07 -14.12 -10.26
N ARG A 75 16.64 -13.45 -9.18
CA ARG A 75 15.24 -13.10 -8.95
C ARG A 75 15.06 -11.60 -8.99
N ILE A 76 14.12 -11.15 -9.80
CA ILE A 76 13.75 -9.74 -9.92
C ILE A 76 12.35 -9.58 -9.33
N TYR A 77 12.24 -8.76 -8.31
CA TYR A 77 10.99 -8.46 -7.62
C TYR A 77 10.46 -7.10 -8.08
N ASP A 78 9.19 -7.03 -8.45
CA ASP A 78 8.54 -5.76 -8.77
C ASP A 78 8.21 -4.93 -7.51
N GLN A 79 7.55 -3.79 -7.72
CA GLN A 79 7.08 -2.91 -6.66
C GLN A 79 6.02 -3.54 -5.74
N ARG A 80 5.36 -4.62 -6.19
CA ARG A 80 4.39 -5.42 -5.44
C ARG A 80 5.05 -6.65 -4.80
N ASN A 81 6.38 -6.74 -4.86
CA ASN A 81 7.18 -7.86 -4.37
C ASN A 81 6.89 -9.20 -5.07
N LEU A 82 6.41 -9.17 -6.31
CA LEU A 82 6.21 -10.34 -7.17
C LEU A 82 7.45 -10.59 -8.02
N ILE A 83 7.78 -11.86 -8.27
CA ILE A 83 8.85 -12.20 -9.19
C ILE A 83 8.40 -11.95 -10.63
N VAL A 84 9.16 -11.15 -11.36
CA VAL A 84 8.92 -10.81 -12.76
C VAL A 84 10.01 -11.37 -13.66
N THR A 85 9.63 -11.72 -14.89
CA THR A 85 10.56 -12.28 -15.87
C THR A 85 11.44 -11.16 -16.44
N PRO A 86 12.78 -11.35 -16.56
CA PRO A 86 13.66 -10.33 -17.13
C PRO A 86 13.21 -9.83 -18.51
N ALA A 87 12.68 -10.72 -19.36
CA ALA A 87 12.20 -10.39 -20.70
C ALA A 87 10.97 -9.47 -20.74
N SER A 88 10.21 -9.34 -19.64
CA SER A 88 9.07 -8.42 -19.58
C SER A 88 9.47 -7.00 -19.15
N LEU A 89 10.73 -6.81 -18.75
CA LEU A 89 11.25 -5.54 -18.28
C LEU A 89 11.92 -4.80 -19.44
N SER A 90 11.54 -3.55 -19.64
CA SER A 90 12.15 -2.68 -20.64
C SER A 90 12.45 -1.32 -20.02
N GLY A 91 13.60 -0.75 -20.39
CA GLY A 91 14.10 0.51 -19.83
C GLY A 91 14.95 0.32 -18.58
N THR A 92 15.11 1.42 -17.84
CA THR A 92 15.95 1.51 -16.65
C THR A 92 15.08 1.61 -15.40
N PHE A 93 15.40 0.84 -14.37
CA PHE A 93 14.66 0.77 -13.12
C PHE A 93 15.53 1.13 -11.94
N ASP A 94 14.97 1.89 -11.00
CA ASP A 94 15.57 2.08 -9.69
C ASP A 94 15.39 0.80 -8.87
N VAL A 95 16.51 0.23 -8.46
CA VAL A 95 16.54 -1.06 -7.78
C VAL A 95 17.43 -1.03 -6.54
N ILE A 96 17.10 -1.87 -5.57
CA ILE A 96 18.11 -2.41 -4.67
C ILE A 96 18.59 -3.74 -5.27
N VAL A 97 19.90 -3.94 -5.32
CA VAL A 97 20.52 -5.19 -5.79
C VAL A 97 21.32 -5.84 -4.69
N GLU A 98 21.29 -7.16 -4.66
CA GLU A 98 22.17 -7.96 -3.85
C GLU A 98 22.96 -8.91 -4.74
N ARG A 99 24.27 -8.91 -4.52
CA ARG A 99 25.20 -9.76 -5.25
C ARG A 99 25.35 -11.11 -4.56
N ASP A 100 25.51 -12.16 -5.35
CA ASP A 100 25.85 -13.49 -4.85
C ASP A 100 27.35 -13.60 -4.51
N GLY A 101 27.78 -14.78 -4.06
CA GLY A 101 29.19 -15.05 -3.73
C GLY A 101 30.15 -14.99 -4.92
N ALA A 102 29.64 -15.05 -6.16
CA ALA A 102 30.43 -14.88 -7.38
C ALA A 102 30.47 -13.41 -7.86
N GLY A 103 29.76 -12.51 -7.19
CA GLY A 103 29.68 -11.09 -7.53
C GLY A 103 28.62 -10.75 -8.58
N HIS A 104 27.82 -11.73 -9.04
CA HIS A 104 26.71 -11.51 -9.95
C HIS A 104 25.48 -11.00 -9.19
N ILE A 105 24.55 -10.34 -9.87
CA ILE A 105 23.29 -9.92 -9.24
C ILE A 105 22.42 -11.16 -9.02
N GLY A 106 22.26 -11.57 -7.76
CA GLY A 106 21.41 -12.70 -7.37
C GLY A 106 19.97 -12.28 -7.08
N ARG A 107 19.77 -11.09 -6.50
CA ARG A 107 18.44 -10.52 -6.24
C ARG A 107 18.40 -9.05 -6.64
N ALA A 108 17.31 -8.64 -7.27
CA ALA A 108 17.03 -7.25 -7.58
C ALA A 108 15.59 -6.92 -7.18
N TRP A 109 15.38 -5.76 -6.58
CA TRP A 109 14.08 -5.27 -6.12
C TRP A 109 13.80 -3.93 -6.77
N ILE A 110 12.80 -3.88 -7.67
CA ILE A 110 12.30 -2.64 -8.25
C ILE A 110 11.57 -1.86 -7.16
N LEU A 111 11.98 -0.62 -6.97
CA LEU A 111 11.54 0.20 -5.85
C LEU A 111 10.30 1.01 -6.21
N THR A 112 9.42 1.15 -5.23
CA THR A 112 8.41 2.21 -5.21
C THR A 112 9.06 3.56 -4.88
N PRO A 113 8.38 4.70 -5.11
CA PRO A 113 8.90 6.02 -4.76
C PRO A 113 9.28 6.17 -3.28
N ASP A 114 8.53 5.54 -2.38
CA ASP A 114 8.80 5.64 -0.94
C ASP A 114 9.96 4.73 -0.51
N GLU A 115 10.07 3.54 -1.10
CA GLU A 115 11.24 2.67 -0.90
C GLU A 115 12.52 3.32 -1.44
N MET A 116 12.43 4.03 -2.56
CA MET A 116 13.55 4.79 -3.12
C MET A 116 14.04 5.88 -2.15
N LYS A 117 13.12 6.65 -1.53
CA LYS A 117 13.49 7.65 -0.51
C LYS A 117 14.18 6.99 0.70
N ALA A 118 13.65 5.86 1.17
CA ALA A 118 14.24 5.10 2.27
C ALA A 118 15.63 4.54 1.90
N ALA A 119 15.80 4.03 0.69
CA ALA A 119 17.07 3.53 0.18
C ALA A 119 18.12 4.64 0.12
N GLN A 120 17.77 5.83 -0.38
CA GLN A 120 18.66 6.99 -0.40
C GLN A 120 19.07 7.42 1.01
N ALA A 121 18.14 7.41 1.98
CA ALA A 121 18.47 7.70 3.37
C ALA A 121 19.50 6.69 3.92
N ARG A 122 19.29 5.38 3.69
CA ARG A 122 20.25 4.33 4.08
C ARG A 122 21.64 4.54 3.48
N GLU A 123 21.73 4.88 2.20
CA GLU A 123 23.04 5.12 1.57
C GLU A 123 23.71 6.39 2.08
N ARG A 124 22.96 7.46 2.39
CA ARG A 124 23.50 8.66 3.04
C ARG A 124 24.02 8.36 4.45
N ASP A 125 23.29 7.57 5.23
CA ASP A 125 23.71 7.19 6.59
C ASP A 125 25.01 6.37 6.55
N ARG A 126 25.14 5.46 5.57
CA ARG A 126 26.39 4.73 5.30
C ARG A 126 27.52 5.67 4.89
N ALA A 127 27.28 6.61 3.98
CA ALA A 127 28.28 7.56 3.51
C ALA A 127 28.77 8.50 4.62
N SER A 128 27.89 8.87 5.55
CA SER A 128 28.24 9.67 6.74
C SER A 128 28.90 8.85 7.86
N GLY A 129 29.09 7.53 7.68
CA GLY A 129 29.71 6.65 8.66
C GLY A 129 28.88 6.48 9.93
N ARG A 130 27.59 6.81 9.92
CA ARG A 130 26.68 6.62 11.05
C ARG A 130 26.14 5.19 10.95
N PRO A 131 26.66 4.22 11.72
CA PRO A 131 26.12 2.88 11.68
C PRO A 131 24.74 2.97 12.33
N GLY A 132 23.69 2.65 11.57
CA GLY A 132 22.38 2.41 12.11
C GLY A 132 22.52 1.32 13.17
N ASP A 133 22.37 1.72 14.43
CA ASP A 133 21.92 0.90 15.55
C ASP A 133 22.25 -0.60 15.44
N ARG A 134 23.50 -0.96 15.75
CA ARG A 134 23.80 -2.34 16.14
C ARG A 134 23.16 -2.56 17.51
N GLY A 135 21.91 -3.00 17.47
CA GLY A 135 21.09 -3.32 18.63
C GLY A 135 21.83 -4.25 19.60
N ARG A 136 21.68 -3.91 20.89
CA ARG A 136 21.85 -4.81 22.03
C ARG A 136 20.83 -5.93 22.01
#